data_AF-A7HCY1-F1
#
_entry.id   AF-A7HCY1-F1
#
_cell.length_a   1.000
_cell.length_b   1.000
_cell.length_c   1.000
_cell.angle_alpha   90.00
_cell.angle_beta   90.00
_cell.angle_gamma   90.00
#
_symmetry.space_group_name_H-M   'P 1'
#
loop_
_entity.id
_entity.type
_entity.pdbx_description
1 polymer ?
#
loop_
_entity_poly.entity_id
_entity_poly.type
_entity_poly.pdbx_seq_one_letter_code
_entity_poly.pdbx_strand_id
1 'polypeptide(L)'
;MTTRNLVWVVAATLATACGGTEESALGAEVQAYQAARAELADAVTAYQAEAGAAQATEDCRAAEGRYGAAAGPALERMRQLSGELSGGGHRMRMMAGADLACGVEAMAGELARHQGIACAGDAIQNRAEAEHHTGQMGGWLEQQRQRCQAMDGDGAAQWACHANDDGTYGMHCGEEDWMGCMNGTCSGTGDGTCPLGQEPGACQGTCGGSAGDCPYGCDGSGSTAAAAPTAL
;
A
#
# COMPACT_ATOMS: atom_id res chain seq x y z
N MET A 1 27.10 -30.86 4.71
CA MET A 1 26.61 -29.46 4.70
C MET A 1 27.53 -28.67 3.79
N THR A 2 27.10 -28.40 2.57
CA THR A 2 27.93 -27.82 1.50
C THR A 2 27.50 -26.37 1.27
N THR A 3 28.34 -25.43 1.72
CA THR A 3 28.21 -23.99 1.50
C THR A 3 28.57 -23.65 0.06
N ARG A 4 27.57 -23.27 -0.77
CA ARG A 4 27.79 -22.71 -2.11
C ARG A 4 27.93 -21.19 -1.99
N ASN A 5 29.17 -20.71 -2.02
CA ASN A 5 29.49 -19.30 -2.14
C ASN A 5 29.30 -18.88 -3.61
N LEU A 6 28.19 -18.18 -3.90
CA LEU A 6 27.95 -17.52 -5.18
C LEU A 6 28.49 -16.09 -5.08
N VAL A 7 29.72 -15.89 -5.57
CA VAL A 7 30.33 -14.58 -5.75
C VAL A 7 29.70 -13.94 -6.98
N TRP A 8 28.78 -13.00 -6.77
CA TRP A 8 28.24 -12.15 -7.83
C TRP A 8 29.21 -11.00 -8.10
N VAL A 9 29.87 -11.05 -9.26
CA VAL A 9 30.70 -9.98 -9.79
C VAL A 9 29.76 -8.93 -10.39
N VAL A 10 29.51 -7.83 -9.66
CA VAL A 10 28.81 -6.67 -10.20
C VAL A 10 29.81 -5.83 -11.01
N ALA A 11 29.70 -5.92 -12.33
CA ALA A 11 30.44 -5.06 -13.25
C ALA A 11 29.84 -3.65 -13.23
N ALA A 12 30.53 -2.72 -12.59
CA ALA A 12 30.21 -1.30 -12.62
C ALA A 12 30.66 -0.67 -13.94
N THR A 13 29.78 -0.61 -14.94
CA THR A 13 29.97 0.23 -16.13
C THR A 13 29.62 1.68 -15.80
N LEU A 14 30.64 2.48 -15.54
CA LEU A 14 30.54 3.94 -15.47
C LEU A 14 30.41 4.51 -16.89
N ALA A 15 29.18 4.73 -17.34
CA ALA A 15 28.90 5.53 -18.53
C ALA A 15 28.86 7.02 -18.14
N THR A 16 29.82 7.79 -18.65
CA THR A 16 29.89 9.25 -18.49
C THR A 16 28.79 9.95 -19.29
N ALA A 17 28.04 10.81 -18.60
CA ALA A 17 26.97 11.65 -19.09
C ALA A 17 27.41 12.72 -20.09
N CYS A 18 26.51 13.13 -20.99
CA CYS A 18 26.41 14.50 -21.49
C CYS A 18 25.07 14.71 -22.23
N GLY A 19 24.21 15.57 -21.70
CA GLY A 19 23.06 16.12 -22.45
C GLY A 19 21.70 15.49 -22.18
N GLY A 20 21.56 14.63 -21.15
CA GLY A 20 20.25 14.26 -20.65
C GLY A 20 19.62 15.46 -19.95
N THR A 21 18.61 16.05 -20.58
CA THR A 21 17.74 17.06 -19.97
C THR A 21 17.22 16.53 -18.62
N GLU A 22 16.98 17.42 -17.65
CA GLU A 22 16.55 17.11 -16.28
C GLU A 22 15.36 16.13 -16.19
N GLU A 23 14.61 15.99 -17.29
CA GLU A 23 13.56 14.99 -17.52
C GLU A 23 14.05 13.53 -17.38
N SER A 24 15.29 13.22 -17.78
CA SER A 24 15.85 11.86 -17.67
C SER A 24 16.23 11.46 -16.24
N ALA A 25 16.59 12.44 -15.39
CA ALA A 25 16.93 12.19 -13.99
C ALA A 25 15.68 11.84 -13.17
N LEU A 26 14.60 12.60 -13.37
CA LEU A 26 13.31 12.33 -12.72
C LEU A 26 12.80 10.91 -13.05
N GLY A 27 12.89 10.50 -14.31
CA GLY A 27 12.49 9.16 -14.71
C GLY A 27 13.26 8.06 -13.98
N ALA A 28 14.55 8.26 -13.69
CA ALA A 28 15.37 7.31 -12.94
C ALA A 28 14.99 7.27 -11.44
N GLU A 29 14.74 8.42 -10.82
CA GLU A 29 14.32 8.52 -9.41
C GLU A 29 12.94 7.89 -9.19
N VAL A 30 11.97 8.19 -10.07
CA VAL A 30 10.64 7.56 -10.04
C VAL A 30 10.76 6.05 -10.20
N GLN A 31 11.56 5.56 -11.15
CA GLN A 31 11.78 4.12 -11.31
C GLN A 31 12.42 3.47 -10.08
N ALA A 32 13.41 4.11 -9.46
CA ALA A 32 14.01 3.63 -8.21
C ALA A 32 12.98 3.55 -7.08
N TYR A 33 12.11 4.56 -6.98
CA TYR A 33 11.02 4.57 -6.01
C TYR A 33 10.02 3.43 -6.27
N GLN A 34 9.63 3.22 -7.53
CA GLN A 34 8.75 2.11 -7.92
C GLN A 34 9.35 0.75 -7.61
N ALA A 35 10.66 0.58 -7.77
CA ALA A 35 11.36 -0.66 -7.41
C ALA A 35 11.33 -0.91 -5.90
N ALA A 36 11.63 0.09 -5.07
CA ALA A 36 11.55 -0.03 -3.62
C ALA A 36 10.10 -0.32 -3.14
N ARG A 37 9.11 0.31 -3.77
CA ARG A 37 7.69 0.01 -3.54
C ARG A 37 7.34 -1.44 -3.88
N ALA A 38 7.82 -1.97 -5.00
CA ALA A 38 7.59 -3.35 -5.40
C ALA A 38 8.21 -4.35 -4.41
N GLU A 39 9.43 -4.07 -3.94
CA GLU A 39 10.09 -4.88 -2.90
C GLU A 39 9.27 -4.91 -1.60
N LEU A 40 8.70 -3.76 -1.19
CA LEU A 40 7.82 -3.69 -0.03
C LEU A 40 6.51 -4.46 -0.26
N ALA A 41 5.91 -4.35 -1.45
CA ALA A 41 4.71 -5.09 -1.81
C ALA A 41 4.93 -6.61 -1.76
N ASP A 42 6.05 -7.09 -2.30
CA ASP A 42 6.44 -8.51 -2.23
C ASP A 42 6.60 -8.97 -0.77
N ALA A 43 7.21 -8.14 0.09
CA ALA A 43 7.34 -8.43 1.51
C ALA A 43 5.99 -8.51 2.23
N VAL A 44 5.05 -7.60 1.93
CA VAL A 44 3.68 -7.60 2.47
C VAL A 44 2.93 -8.85 2.04
N THR A 45 2.97 -9.23 0.75
CA THR A 45 2.33 -10.45 0.24
C THR A 45 2.92 -11.71 0.88
N ALA A 46 4.25 -11.79 1.01
CA ALA A 46 4.90 -12.92 1.68
C ALA A 46 4.48 -13.02 3.15
N TYR A 47 4.47 -11.89 3.86
CA TYR A 47 4.05 -11.84 5.26
C TYR A 47 2.58 -12.26 5.44
N GLN A 48 1.67 -11.79 4.59
CA GLN A 48 0.26 -12.18 4.63
C GLN A 48 0.09 -13.70 4.53
N ALA A 49 0.80 -14.33 3.59
CA ALA A 49 0.75 -15.79 3.41
C ALA A 49 1.32 -16.55 4.61
N GLU A 50 2.48 -16.13 5.13
CA GLU A 50 3.14 -16.77 6.25
C GLU A 50 2.36 -16.60 7.57
N ALA A 51 1.90 -15.38 7.86
CA ALA A 51 1.11 -15.08 9.05
C ALA A 51 -0.25 -15.77 9.02
N GLY A 52 -0.92 -15.83 7.86
CA GLY A 52 -2.18 -16.56 7.68
C GLY A 52 -2.06 -18.08 7.93
N ALA A 53 -0.88 -18.66 7.66
CA ALA A 53 -0.59 -20.07 7.89
C ALA A 53 -0.09 -20.38 9.32
N ALA A 54 0.27 -19.35 10.12
CA ALA A 54 0.81 -19.53 11.46
C ALA A 54 -0.19 -20.20 12.40
N GLN A 55 0.26 -21.24 13.12
CA GLN A 55 -0.56 -21.97 14.09
C GLN A 55 -0.11 -21.72 15.53
N ALA A 56 1.13 -21.27 15.72
CA ALA A 56 1.70 -20.94 17.01
C ALA A 56 2.28 -19.52 17.04
N THR A 57 2.46 -18.99 18.25
CA THR A 57 3.13 -17.69 18.48
C THR A 57 4.56 -17.67 17.95
N GLU A 58 5.27 -18.81 17.97
CA GLU A 58 6.63 -18.91 17.43
C GLU A 58 6.66 -18.75 15.90
N ASP A 59 5.70 -19.35 15.18
CA ASP A 59 5.56 -19.18 13.72
C ASP A 59 5.31 -17.71 13.37
N CYS A 60 4.43 -17.05 14.13
CA CYS A 60 4.16 -15.62 14.00
C CYS A 60 5.43 -14.79 14.16
N ARG A 61 6.21 -15.02 15.23
CA ARG A 61 7.46 -14.27 15.47
C ARG A 61 8.49 -14.51 14.36
N ALA A 62 8.55 -15.71 13.83
CA ALA A 62 9.44 -16.03 12.72
C ALA A 62 9.01 -15.30 11.42
N ALA A 63 7.70 -15.23 11.15
CA ALA A 63 7.14 -14.49 10.02
C ALA A 63 7.37 -12.97 10.17
N GLU A 64 7.07 -12.41 11.35
CA GLU A 64 7.31 -10.98 11.64
C GLU A 64 8.79 -10.64 11.51
N GLY A 65 9.70 -11.46 12.06
CA GLY A 65 11.13 -11.20 11.96
C GLY A 65 11.66 -11.20 10.52
N ARG A 66 11.13 -12.06 9.64
CA ARG A 66 11.44 -12.03 8.20
C ARG A 66 10.87 -10.80 7.53
N TYR A 67 9.62 -10.46 7.86
CA TYR A 67 8.94 -9.30 7.32
C TYR A 67 9.65 -7.99 7.69
N GLY A 68 9.95 -7.76 8.97
CA GLY A 68 10.65 -6.56 9.44
C GLY A 68 12.04 -6.41 8.80
N ALA A 69 12.75 -7.51 8.56
CA ALA A 69 14.05 -7.51 7.87
C ALA A 69 13.97 -7.10 6.38
N ALA A 70 12.81 -7.30 5.73
CA ALA A 70 12.58 -6.92 4.34
C ALA A 70 11.92 -5.54 4.21
N ALA A 71 10.84 -5.31 4.97
CA ALA A 71 10.01 -4.11 4.90
C ALA A 71 10.73 -2.85 5.41
N GLY A 72 11.45 -2.95 6.52
CA GLY A 72 12.17 -1.81 7.11
C GLY A 72 13.16 -1.15 6.13
N PRO A 73 14.09 -1.91 5.51
CA PRO A 73 14.99 -1.37 4.50
C PRO A 73 14.29 -0.81 3.25
N ALA A 74 13.18 -1.41 2.81
CA ALA A 74 12.42 -0.92 1.67
C ALA A 74 11.76 0.43 1.98
N LEU A 75 11.14 0.58 3.15
CA LEU A 75 10.56 1.84 3.61
C LEU A 75 11.61 2.95 3.75
N GLU A 76 12.80 2.64 4.27
CA GLU A 76 13.87 3.63 4.38
C GLU A 76 14.36 4.10 3.00
N ARG A 77 14.48 3.18 2.01
CA ARG A 77 14.77 3.56 0.62
C ARG A 77 13.67 4.46 0.04
N MET A 78 12.40 4.11 0.24
CA MET A 78 11.28 4.91 -0.22
C MET A 78 11.28 6.31 0.42
N ARG A 79 11.61 6.41 1.72
CA ARG A 79 11.72 7.69 2.46
C ARG A 79 12.83 8.57 1.90
N GLN A 80 13.99 7.99 1.62
CA GLN A 80 15.09 8.74 1.02
C GLN A 80 14.69 9.28 -0.36
N LEU A 81 14.16 8.41 -1.21
CA LEU A 81 13.77 8.75 -2.58
C LEU A 81 12.61 9.77 -2.63
N SER A 82 11.65 9.70 -1.71
CA SER A 82 10.58 10.72 -1.64
C SER A 82 11.11 12.10 -1.22
N GLY A 83 12.13 12.16 -0.36
CA GLY A 83 12.84 13.40 -0.02
C GLY A 83 13.57 14.00 -1.23
N GLU A 84 14.24 13.17 -2.01
CA GLU A 84 14.93 13.57 -3.25
C GLU A 84 13.92 14.09 -4.30
N LEU A 85 12.81 13.38 -4.53
CA LEU A 85 11.73 13.78 -5.43
C LEU A 85 11.06 15.10 -5.01
N SER A 86 10.98 15.36 -3.71
CA SER A 86 10.45 16.63 -3.17
C SER A 86 11.41 17.80 -3.35
N GLY A 87 12.73 17.55 -3.35
CA GLY A 87 13.77 18.60 -3.42
C GLY A 87 13.99 19.20 -4.81
N GLY A 88 13.57 18.52 -5.89
CA GLY A 88 13.72 18.99 -7.27
C GLY A 88 12.78 20.16 -7.57
N GLY A 89 13.30 21.39 -7.66
CA GLY A 89 12.58 22.68 -7.66
C GLY A 89 11.50 23.00 -8.73
N HIS A 90 10.71 22.04 -9.22
CA HIS A 90 9.48 22.30 -9.97
C HIS A 90 8.25 22.16 -9.07
N ARG A 91 7.34 23.15 -9.11
CA ARG A 91 6.17 23.20 -8.22
C ARG A 91 5.26 21.97 -8.29
N MET A 92 5.10 21.36 -9.47
CA MET A 92 4.32 20.12 -9.60
C MET A 92 5.01 18.91 -8.97
N ARG A 93 6.36 18.92 -8.91
CA ARG A 93 7.17 17.86 -8.27
C ARG A 93 7.08 17.92 -6.75
N MET A 94 6.97 19.12 -6.18
CA MET A 94 6.85 19.34 -4.74
C MET A 94 5.57 18.72 -4.15
N MET A 95 4.44 18.80 -4.85
CA MET A 95 3.17 18.25 -4.35
C MET A 95 3.18 16.72 -4.38
N ALA A 96 3.57 16.12 -5.52
CA ALA A 96 3.65 14.66 -5.62
C ALA A 96 4.69 14.10 -4.65
N GLY A 97 5.88 14.72 -4.54
CA GLY A 97 6.91 14.31 -3.58
C GLY A 97 6.44 14.37 -2.12
N ALA A 98 5.71 15.41 -1.72
CA ALA A 98 5.15 15.54 -0.37
C ALA A 98 4.13 14.44 -0.07
N ASP A 99 3.25 14.11 -1.03
CA ASP A 99 2.30 13.00 -0.88
C ASP A 99 3.02 11.65 -0.76
N LEU A 100 4.11 11.44 -1.51
CA LEU A 100 4.92 10.23 -1.40
C LEU A 100 5.58 10.12 -0.03
N ALA A 101 6.13 11.22 0.48
CA ALA A 101 6.77 11.25 1.79
C ALA A 101 5.75 10.96 2.90
N CYS A 102 4.58 11.60 2.87
CA CYS A 102 3.51 11.35 3.82
C CYS A 102 3.05 9.89 3.81
N GLY A 103 2.83 9.28 2.64
CA GLY A 103 2.44 7.87 2.59
C GLY A 103 3.53 6.91 3.06
N VAL A 104 4.81 7.24 2.86
CA VAL A 104 5.92 6.45 3.44
C VAL A 104 5.94 6.56 4.96
N GLU A 105 5.69 7.74 5.52
CA GLU A 105 5.56 7.91 6.96
C GLU A 105 4.36 7.14 7.52
N ALA A 106 3.22 7.15 6.82
CA ALA A 106 2.05 6.37 7.17
C ALA A 106 2.35 4.86 7.24
N MET A 107 3.02 4.32 6.21
CA MET A 107 3.45 2.92 6.20
C MET A 107 4.47 2.61 7.30
N ALA A 108 5.39 3.53 7.59
CA ALA A 108 6.35 3.36 8.68
C ALA A 108 5.68 3.38 10.06
N GLY A 109 4.69 4.26 10.26
CA GLY A 109 3.86 4.30 11.47
C GLY A 109 3.05 3.02 11.64
N GLU A 110 2.45 2.53 10.56
CA GLU A 110 1.71 1.27 10.54
C GLU A 110 2.60 0.05 10.82
N LEU A 111 3.80 -0.01 10.24
CA LEU A 111 4.79 -1.03 10.58
C LEU A 111 5.16 -0.98 12.07
N ALA A 112 5.44 0.20 12.62
CA ALA A 112 5.78 0.34 14.03
C ALA A 112 4.63 -0.07 14.96
N ARG A 113 3.38 0.30 14.62
CA ARG A 113 2.16 -0.14 15.33
C ARG A 113 2.07 -1.66 15.34
N HIS A 114 2.17 -2.27 14.16
CA HIS A 114 2.10 -3.70 13.98
C HIS A 114 3.17 -4.42 14.82
N GLN A 115 4.43 -3.99 14.74
CA GLN A 115 5.53 -4.57 15.52
C GLN A 115 5.34 -4.46 17.04
N GLY A 116 4.61 -3.44 17.51
CA GLY A 116 4.30 -3.25 18.92
C GLY A 116 3.28 -4.24 19.49
N ILE A 117 2.46 -4.88 18.63
CA ILE A 117 1.36 -5.76 19.06
C ILE A 117 1.38 -7.15 18.41
N ALA A 118 2.12 -7.32 17.33
CA ALA A 118 2.24 -8.58 16.61
C ALA A 118 2.77 -9.69 17.55
N CYS A 119 2.19 -10.87 17.42
CA CYS A 119 2.60 -12.07 18.15
C CYS A 119 2.53 -11.95 19.69
N ALA A 120 1.81 -10.96 20.22
CA ALA A 120 1.51 -10.82 21.65
C ALA A 120 0.27 -11.62 22.07
N GLY A 121 -0.65 -11.88 21.14
CA GLY A 121 -1.90 -12.60 21.37
C GLY A 121 -1.85 -14.08 20.96
N ASP A 122 -3.02 -14.71 20.96
CA ASP A 122 -3.20 -16.06 20.41
C ASP A 122 -3.10 -16.07 18.86
N ALA A 123 -3.07 -17.26 18.26
CA ALA A 123 -2.93 -17.41 16.81
C ALA A 123 -4.11 -16.81 16.00
N ILE A 124 -5.29 -16.64 16.59
CA ILE A 124 -6.43 -15.99 15.92
C ILE A 124 -6.22 -14.47 15.93
N GLN A 125 -5.90 -13.91 17.08
CA GLN A 125 -5.61 -12.47 17.23
C GLN A 125 -4.44 -12.04 16.34
N ASN A 126 -3.36 -12.84 16.29
CA ASN A 126 -2.19 -12.54 15.47
C ASN A 126 -2.51 -12.55 13.97
N ARG A 127 -3.40 -13.45 13.52
CA ARG A 127 -3.84 -13.49 12.11
C ARG A 127 -4.71 -12.29 11.76
N ALA A 128 -5.66 -11.93 12.63
CA ALA A 128 -6.50 -10.76 12.42
C ALA A 128 -5.67 -9.46 12.35
N GLU A 129 -4.66 -9.32 13.22
CA GLU A 129 -3.73 -8.19 13.19
C GLU A 129 -2.86 -8.19 11.92
N ALA A 130 -2.37 -9.34 11.48
CA ALA A 130 -1.61 -9.44 10.22
C ALA A 130 -2.46 -9.09 8.99
N GLU A 131 -3.73 -9.53 8.95
CA GLU A 131 -4.68 -9.16 7.90
C GLU A 131 -4.96 -7.66 7.88
N HIS A 132 -5.19 -7.05 9.06
CA HIS A 132 -5.36 -5.60 9.16
C HIS A 132 -4.11 -4.85 8.67
N HIS A 133 -2.93 -5.24 9.16
CA HIS A 133 -1.67 -4.62 8.76
C HIS A 133 -1.41 -4.70 7.26
N THR A 134 -1.55 -5.91 6.68
CA THR A 134 -1.32 -6.13 5.24
C THR A 134 -2.34 -5.41 4.38
N GLY A 135 -3.60 -5.28 4.83
CA GLY A 135 -4.62 -4.46 4.18
C GLY A 135 -4.24 -2.97 4.15
N GLN A 136 -3.82 -2.41 5.30
CA GLN A 136 -3.38 -1.02 5.40
C GLN A 136 -2.16 -0.74 4.52
N MET A 137 -1.14 -1.61 4.59
CA MET A 137 0.07 -1.48 3.76
C MET A 137 -0.26 -1.57 2.26
N GLY A 138 -1.14 -2.50 1.86
CA GLY A 138 -1.60 -2.63 0.47
C GLY A 138 -2.31 -1.38 -0.04
N GLY A 139 -3.17 -0.76 0.77
CA GLY A 139 -3.85 0.49 0.44
C GLY A 139 -2.87 1.64 0.19
N TRP A 140 -1.88 1.83 1.08
CA TRP A 140 -0.85 2.84 0.91
C TRP A 140 0.02 2.58 -0.32
N LEU A 141 0.48 1.35 -0.53
CA LEU A 141 1.29 0.97 -1.70
C LEU A 141 0.57 1.28 -3.02
N GLU A 142 -0.73 1.00 -3.10
CA GLU A 142 -1.54 1.31 -4.28
C GLU A 142 -1.65 2.83 -4.51
N GLN A 143 -1.85 3.62 -3.44
CA GLN A 143 -1.82 5.08 -3.53
C GLN A 143 -0.48 5.59 -4.06
N GLN A 144 0.64 5.05 -3.54
CA GLN A 144 1.98 5.39 -4.00
C GLN A 144 2.19 5.05 -5.48
N ARG A 145 1.60 3.95 -5.97
CA ARG A 145 1.59 3.59 -7.40
C ARG A 145 0.87 4.63 -8.24
N GLN A 146 -0.32 5.04 -7.84
CA GLN A 146 -1.10 6.06 -8.55
C GLN A 146 -0.37 7.42 -8.58
N ARG A 147 0.31 7.81 -7.50
CA ARG A 147 1.13 9.03 -7.45
C ARG A 147 2.32 8.97 -8.39
N CYS A 148 2.97 7.81 -8.51
CA CYS A 148 4.04 7.61 -9.49
C CYS A 148 3.53 7.79 -10.94
N GLN A 149 2.39 7.18 -11.29
CA GLN A 149 1.74 7.38 -12.60
C GLN A 149 1.33 8.85 -12.82
N ALA A 150 0.90 9.49 -11.73
CA ALA A 150 0.76 10.92 -11.54
C ALA A 150 1.88 11.75 -12.19
N MET A 151 3.11 11.42 -11.78
CA MET A 151 4.34 12.11 -12.16
C MET A 151 4.78 11.80 -13.58
N ASP A 152 4.40 10.63 -14.11
CA ASP A 152 4.67 10.23 -15.50
C ASP A 152 3.74 10.94 -16.51
N GLY A 153 2.77 11.75 -16.04
CA GLY A 153 1.89 12.57 -16.87
C GLY A 153 0.55 11.91 -17.23
N ASP A 154 0.25 10.74 -16.68
CA ASP A 154 -0.93 9.94 -17.02
C ASP A 154 -2.21 10.32 -16.24
N GLY A 155 -2.23 11.43 -15.49
CA GLY A 155 -3.45 11.92 -14.87
C GLY A 155 -3.27 12.97 -13.77
N ALA A 156 -4.38 13.42 -13.19
CA ALA A 156 -4.36 14.15 -11.93
C ALA A 156 -4.57 13.13 -10.81
N ALA A 157 -3.60 13.02 -9.91
CA ALA A 157 -3.78 12.16 -8.76
C ALA A 157 -4.80 12.85 -7.80
N GLN A 158 -5.89 12.16 -7.47
CA GLN A 158 -7.03 12.73 -6.71
C GLN A 158 -6.86 12.67 -5.17
N TRP A 159 -5.89 11.88 -4.69
CA TRP A 159 -5.73 11.53 -3.28
C TRP A 159 -4.56 12.23 -2.56
N ALA A 160 -4.82 13.10 -1.58
CA ALA A 160 -3.75 13.64 -0.73
C ALA A 160 -3.59 12.79 0.53
N CYS A 161 -2.35 12.58 0.95
CA CYS A 161 -2.08 12.01 2.27
C CYS A 161 -2.16 13.12 3.33
N HIS A 162 -2.80 12.83 4.46
CA HIS A 162 -2.90 13.76 5.59
C HIS A 162 -2.44 13.06 6.87
N ALA A 163 -1.63 13.76 7.66
CA ALA A 163 -1.31 13.35 9.02
C ALA A 163 -2.36 13.92 9.96
N ASN A 164 -3.01 13.06 10.74
CA ASN A 164 -3.98 13.44 11.76
C ASN A 164 -3.27 13.95 13.02
N ASP A 165 -3.97 14.75 13.83
CA ASP A 165 -3.45 15.31 15.09
C ASP A 165 -3.02 14.23 16.11
N ASP A 166 -3.58 13.02 16.01
CA ASP A 166 -3.26 11.88 16.86
C ASP A 166 -2.04 11.07 16.40
N GLY A 167 -1.38 11.50 15.31
CA GLY A 167 -0.22 10.83 14.72
C GLY A 167 -0.57 9.65 13.81
N THR A 168 -1.85 9.41 13.55
CA THR A 168 -2.29 8.50 12.49
C THR A 168 -2.30 9.21 11.13
N TYR A 169 -2.50 8.46 10.05
CA TYR A 169 -2.50 9.00 8.69
C TYR A 169 -3.80 8.61 7.98
N GLY A 170 -4.38 9.58 7.28
CA GLY A 170 -5.60 9.44 6.48
C GLY A 170 -5.34 9.71 5.00
N MET A 171 -6.23 9.18 4.16
CA MET A 171 -6.32 9.54 2.75
C MET A 171 -7.55 10.42 2.52
N HIS A 172 -7.36 11.58 1.91
CA HIS A 172 -8.45 12.46 1.47
C HIS A 172 -8.58 12.46 -0.05
N CYS A 173 -9.83 12.45 -0.54
CA CYS A 173 -10.17 12.73 -1.93
C CYS A 173 -11.04 13.97 -1.99
N GLY A 174 -10.45 15.13 -2.30
CA GLY A 174 -11.19 16.39 -2.27
C GLY A 174 -11.58 16.80 -0.85
N GLU A 175 -12.84 17.22 -0.66
CA GLU A 175 -13.34 17.74 0.63
C GLU A 175 -13.85 16.63 1.59
N GLU A 176 -13.82 15.35 1.19
CA GLU A 176 -14.37 14.24 1.99
C GLU A 176 -13.28 13.33 2.60
N ASP A 177 -13.47 12.98 3.87
CA ASP A 177 -12.61 12.09 4.69
C ASP A 177 -12.92 10.60 4.42
N TRP A 178 -11.91 9.81 4.02
CA TRP A 178 -12.12 8.49 3.41
C TRP A 178 -11.69 7.27 4.25
N MET A 179 -11.59 7.41 5.58
CA MET A 179 -11.20 6.27 6.44
C MET A 179 -12.15 5.05 6.35
N GLY A 180 -13.34 5.17 5.77
CA GLY A 180 -14.34 4.09 5.66
C GLY A 180 -14.11 3.04 4.57
N CYS A 181 -13.34 3.33 3.52
CA CYS A 181 -13.23 2.43 2.35
C CYS A 181 -11.91 1.63 2.28
N MET A 182 -10.97 1.81 3.23
CA MET A 182 -9.76 0.98 3.23
C MET A 182 -10.02 -0.47 3.66
N ASN A 183 -11.11 -0.71 4.39
CA ASN A 183 -11.47 -2.05 4.90
C ASN A 183 -12.34 -2.88 3.92
N GLY A 184 -12.66 -2.31 2.75
CA GLY A 184 -13.36 -2.98 1.66
C GLY A 184 -12.95 -2.31 0.36
N THR A 185 -12.21 -3.02 -0.48
CA THR A 185 -11.70 -2.56 -1.79
C THR A 185 -12.70 -1.70 -2.54
N CYS A 186 -12.54 -0.39 -2.47
CA CYS A 186 -13.19 0.52 -3.39
C CYS A 186 -12.31 0.58 -4.64
N SER A 187 -12.34 -0.51 -5.41
CA SER A 187 -11.73 -0.55 -6.73
C SER A 187 -12.46 0.46 -7.61
N GLY A 188 -11.73 1.47 -8.08
CA GLY A 188 -12.22 2.38 -9.12
C GLY A 188 -12.46 1.71 -10.48
N THR A 189 -12.34 0.37 -10.58
CA THR A 189 -12.63 -0.37 -11.83
C THR A 189 -14.09 -0.79 -11.99
N GLY A 190 -15.01 -0.47 -11.07
CA GLY A 190 -16.43 -0.86 -11.20
C GLY A 190 -16.67 -2.38 -11.03
N ASP A 191 -15.61 -3.18 -10.91
CA ASP A 191 -15.70 -4.61 -10.67
C ASP A 191 -15.65 -4.83 -9.16
N GLY A 192 -16.81 -4.80 -8.51
CA GLY A 192 -17.00 -5.00 -7.06
C GLY A 192 -16.57 -6.38 -6.54
N THR A 193 -15.28 -6.70 -6.65
CA THR A 193 -14.67 -7.87 -6.03
C THR A 193 -14.09 -7.45 -4.69
N CYS A 194 -14.75 -7.87 -3.61
CA CYS A 194 -14.15 -7.87 -2.28
C CYS A 194 -12.89 -8.74 -2.29
N PRO A 195 -11.84 -8.42 -1.51
CA PRO A 195 -10.69 -9.30 -1.36
C PRO A 195 -11.16 -10.69 -0.91
N LEU A 196 -10.48 -11.72 -1.43
CA LEU A 196 -10.77 -13.13 -1.18
C LEU A 196 -10.85 -13.41 0.33
N GLY A 197 -12.07 -13.66 0.84
CA GLY A 197 -12.30 -14.05 2.24
C GLY A 197 -13.40 -13.28 2.98
N GLN A 198 -13.86 -12.14 2.47
CA GLN A 198 -14.98 -11.41 3.08
C GLN A 198 -16.34 -11.83 2.50
N GLU A 199 -17.34 -12.06 3.35
CA GLU A 199 -18.71 -12.33 2.91
C GLU A 199 -19.29 -11.11 2.18
N PRO A 200 -20.12 -11.29 1.13
CA PRO A 200 -20.69 -10.19 0.34
C PRO A 200 -21.44 -9.11 1.14
N GLY A 201 -21.83 -9.39 2.38
CA GLY A 201 -22.48 -8.43 3.28
C GLY A 201 -21.52 -7.57 4.13
N ALA A 202 -20.21 -7.87 4.16
CA ALA A 202 -19.23 -7.14 4.96
C ALA A 202 -18.61 -5.94 4.22
N CYS A 203 -18.71 -5.90 2.88
CA CYS A 203 -18.25 -4.78 2.05
C CYS A 203 -19.25 -3.61 2.00
N GLN A 204 -19.96 -3.35 3.10
CA GLN A 204 -20.80 -2.14 3.22
C GLN A 204 -19.93 -0.94 3.62
N GLY A 205 -19.06 -0.53 2.70
CA GLY A 205 -18.64 0.87 2.66
C GLY A 205 -19.82 1.68 2.12
N THR A 206 -20.52 2.41 2.99
CA THR A 206 -21.43 3.46 2.54
C THR A 206 -20.58 4.56 1.88
N CYS A 207 -20.51 4.58 0.54
CA CYS A 207 -20.18 5.82 -0.16
C CYS A 207 -21.24 6.85 0.27
N GLY A 208 -20.87 7.81 1.10
CA GLY A 208 -21.77 8.77 1.74
C GLY A 208 -22.40 9.81 0.81
N GLY A 209 -22.19 9.68 -0.50
CA GLY A 209 -22.77 10.55 -1.53
C GLY A 209 -23.98 9.92 -2.22
N SER A 210 -24.89 10.77 -2.70
CA SER A 210 -25.92 10.40 -3.66
C SER A 210 -25.34 9.51 -4.76
N ALA A 211 -26.10 8.51 -5.21
CA ALA A 211 -25.71 7.51 -6.23
C ALA A 211 -25.25 8.07 -7.60
N GLY A 212 -25.12 9.40 -7.75
CA GLY A 212 -24.60 10.08 -8.93
C GLY A 212 -23.15 10.60 -8.82
N ASP A 213 -22.49 10.51 -7.65
CA ASP A 213 -21.18 11.17 -7.42
C ASP A 213 -19.97 10.23 -7.51
N CYS A 214 -20.17 8.95 -7.86
CA CYS A 214 -19.06 8.05 -8.19
C CYS A 214 -18.64 8.27 -9.65
N PRO A 215 -17.42 8.79 -9.95
CA PRO A 215 -17.00 9.10 -11.32
C PRO A 215 -16.87 7.86 -12.23
N TYR A 216 -16.91 6.66 -11.65
CA TYR A 216 -16.94 5.38 -12.35
C TYR A 216 -18.20 4.62 -11.90
N GLY A 217 -19.30 4.86 -12.61
CA GLY A 217 -20.66 4.50 -12.19
C GLY A 217 -20.82 3.09 -11.60
N CYS A 218 -21.46 3.03 -10.43
CA CYS A 218 -22.02 1.78 -9.91
C CYS A 218 -23.21 1.40 -10.79
N ASP A 219 -23.15 0.27 -11.50
CA ASP A 219 -24.30 -0.23 -12.22
C ASP A 219 -25.36 -0.71 -11.22
N GLY A 220 -26.52 -0.06 -11.24
CA GLY A 220 -27.66 -0.41 -10.39
C GLY A 220 -28.36 -1.71 -10.80
N SER A 221 -27.62 -2.81 -11.00
CA SER A 221 -28.18 -4.13 -11.27
C SER A 221 -28.44 -4.87 -9.95
N GLY A 222 -29.59 -4.55 -9.34
CA GLY A 222 -30.05 -5.17 -8.10
C GLY A 222 -30.16 -6.69 -8.18
N SER A 223 -29.42 -7.39 -7.32
CA SER A 223 -29.67 -8.78 -6.96
C SER A 223 -30.78 -8.83 -5.91
N THR A 224 -31.99 -9.17 -6.33
CA THR A 224 -33.06 -9.60 -5.40
C THR A 224 -32.63 -10.89 -4.70
N ALA A 225 -32.42 -10.81 -3.39
CA ALA A 225 -32.18 -11.96 -2.53
C ALA A 225 -33.33 -12.99 -2.67
N ALA A 226 -32.99 -14.24 -2.96
CA ALA A 226 -33.91 -15.35 -2.96
C ALA A 226 -34.45 -15.60 -1.54
N ALA A 227 -35.76 -15.67 -1.40
CA ALA A 227 -36.43 -16.02 -0.15
C ALA A 227 -36.06 -17.44 0.29
N ALA A 228 -35.72 -17.60 1.58
CA ALA A 228 -35.50 -18.90 2.21
C ALA A 228 -36.80 -19.74 2.21
N PRO A 229 -36.74 -21.07 2.04
CA PRO A 229 -37.92 -21.92 2.15
C PRO A 229 -38.34 -22.07 3.60
N THR A 230 -39.61 -21.72 3.86
CA THR A 230 -40.31 -22.03 5.11
C THR A 230 -40.49 -23.53 5.24
N ALA A 231 -40.00 -24.11 6.34
CA ALA A 231 -40.27 -25.50 6.71
C ALA A 231 -41.72 -25.66 7.16
N LEU A 232 -42.42 -26.64 6.56
CA LEU A 232 -43.58 -27.35 7.12
C LEU A 232 -43.41 -28.84 6.79
#